data_AF-A0A7Z0TK46-F1
#
_entry.id   AF-A0A7Z0TK46-F1
#
_cell.length_a   1.000
_cell.length_b   1.000
_cell.length_c   1.000
_cell.angle_alpha   90.00
_cell.angle_beta   90.00
_cell.angle_gamma   90.00
#
_symmetry.space_group_name_H-M   'P 1'
#
loop_
_entity.id
_entity.type
_entity.pdbx_description
1 polymer ?
#
loop_
_entity_poly.entity_id
_entity_poly.type
_entity_poly.pdbx_seq_one_letter_code
_entity_poly.pdbx_strand_id
1 'polypeptide(L)'
;MTARTSPPPPRATSYASFSSYVQARRPVLLRTARSLTNDPGDAEDLLQTALARTYLHWDRIADHGALDGYVRRALVNTRTSQWRRRRVDEFPSDTLPEPRDATAGAAGPADPAERQATRDALWRAVLRLPDRQRAIVVLRYYEDLSEARTAELLGVSVGTVKSALSRALVKLRKDPELHPAG
;
A
#
# COMPACT_ATOMS: atom_id res chain seq x y z
N MET A 1 24.45 39.03 -13.94
CA MET A 1 24.20 38.57 -12.56
C MET A 1 22.69 38.42 -12.37
N THR A 2 22.14 37.23 -12.62
CA THR A 2 20.73 36.92 -12.37
C THR A 2 20.67 35.86 -11.28
N ALA A 3 20.27 36.27 -10.08
CA ALA A 3 20.06 35.37 -8.96
C ALA A 3 18.89 34.43 -9.28
N ARG A 4 19.18 33.14 -9.34
CA ARG A 4 18.19 32.07 -9.51
C ARG A 4 17.48 31.90 -8.18
N THR A 5 16.28 32.48 -8.05
CA THR A 5 15.42 32.28 -6.89
C THR A 5 15.05 30.79 -6.80
N SER A 6 15.57 30.11 -5.78
CA SER A 6 15.17 28.73 -5.47
C SER A 6 13.71 28.71 -5.03
N PRO A 7 12.88 27.76 -5.48
CA PRO A 7 11.51 27.65 -5.00
C PRO A 7 11.50 27.40 -3.48
N PRO A 8 10.54 27.97 -2.73
CA PRO A 8 10.42 27.74 -1.30
C PRO A 8 10.24 26.25 -1.02
N PRO A 9 10.79 25.72 0.08
CA PRO A 9 10.58 24.33 0.46
C PRO A 9 9.07 24.04 0.56
N PRO A 10 8.60 22.83 0.18
CA PRO A 10 7.19 22.48 0.31
C PRO A 10 6.76 22.73 1.75
N ARG A 11 5.72 23.54 1.95
CA ARG A 11 5.19 23.84 3.29
C ARG A 11 4.82 22.52 3.95
N ALA A 12 5.57 22.13 4.98
CA ALA A 12 5.18 21.02 5.86
C ALA A 12 3.76 21.32 6.35
N THR A 13 2.80 20.49 5.95
CA THR A 13 1.42 20.66 6.39
C THR A 13 1.41 20.29 7.88
N SER A 14 1.40 21.30 8.74
CA SER A 14 1.32 21.11 10.19
C SER A 14 -0.15 20.92 10.58
N TYR A 15 -0.44 19.86 11.31
CA TYR A 15 -1.78 19.55 11.79
C TYR A 15 -1.89 20.00 13.25
N ALA A 16 -2.86 20.86 13.56
CA ALA A 16 -3.03 21.42 14.91
C ALA A 16 -3.42 20.37 15.96
N SER A 17 -3.95 19.23 15.55
CA SER A 17 -4.31 18.10 16.41
C SER A 17 -4.36 16.77 15.65
N PHE A 18 -4.30 15.65 16.39
CA PHE A 18 -4.47 14.32 15.79
C PHE A 18 -5.80 14.20 15.06
N SER A 19 -6.88 14.73 15.61
CA SER A 19 -8.20 14.72 14.97
C SER A 19 -8.18 15.47 13.63
N SER A 20 -7.52 16.63 13.56
CA SER A 20 -7.38 17.38 12.30
C SER A 20 -6.58 16.62 11.24
N TYR A 21 -5.54 15.90 11.67
CA TYR A 21 -4.76 15.00 10.82
C TYR A 21 -5.63 13.86 10.27
N VAL A 22 -6.33 13.16 11.15
CA VAL A 22 -7.17 12.02 10.76
C VAL A 22 -8.26 12.47 9.79
N GLN A 23 -8.96 13.57 10.05
CA GLN A 23 -10.00 14.06 9.14
C GLN A 23 -9.45 14.36 7.74
N ALA A 24 -8.29 15.02 7.67
CA ALA A 24 -7.66 15.35 6.40
C ALA A 24 -7.12 14.13 5.63
N ARG A 25 -6.59 13.12 6.34
CA ARG A 25 -5.84 12.02 5.73
C ARG A 25 -6.57 10.69 5.67
N ARG A 26 -7.70 10.52 6.38
CA ARG A 26 -8.49 9.29 6.38
C ARG A 26 -8.80 8.76 4.97
N PRO A 27 -9.20 9.56 3.96
CA PRO A 27 -9.50 9.03 2.63
C PRO A 27 -8.28 8.42 1.92
N VAL A 28 -7.08 8.97 2.10
CA VAL A 28 -5.86 8.41 1.49
C VAL A 28 -5.36 7.21 2.28
N LEU A 29 -5.40 7.27 3.61
CA LEU A 29 -4.97 6.16 4.47
C LEU A 29 -5.89 4.94 4.35
N LEU A 30 -7.20 5.15 4.20
CA LEU A 30 -8.16 4.06 3.98
C LEU A 30 -7.95 3.41 2.61
N ARG A 31 -7.59 4.18 1.58
CA ARG A 31 -7.19 3.62 0.28
C ARG A 31 -5.95 2.73 0.41
N THR A 32 -4.94 3.15 1.20
CA THR A 32 -3.78 2.31 1.51
C THR A 32 -4.17 1.07 2.32
N ALA A 33 -5.05 1.19 3.32
CA ALA A 33 -5.49 0.03 4.09
C ALA A 33 -6.26 -0.99 3.22
N ARG A 34 -7.10 -0.49 2.30
CA ARG A 34 -7.81 -1.31 1.30
C ARG A 34 -6.86 -1.96 0.30
N SER A 35 -5.70 -1.37 -0.01
CA SER A 35 -4.72 -2.03 -0.88
C SER A 35 -3.95 -3.16 -0.17
N LEU A 36 -4.00 -3.20 1.16
CA LEU A 36 -3.34 -4.22 1.98
C LEU A 36 -4.26 -5.39 2.36
N THR A 37 -5.58 -5.23 2.19
CA THR A 37 -6.62 -6.14 2.67
C THR A 37 -7.60 -6.48 1.54
N ASN A 38 -8.27 -7.63 1.62
CA ASN A 38 -9.25 -8.05 0.62
C ASN A 38 -10.70 -7.69 1.01
N ASP A 39 -10.95 -7.44 2.30
CA ASP A 39 -12.26 -7.10 2.85
C ASP A 39 -12.28 -5.61 3.29
N PRO A 40 -13.35 -4.85 2.98
CA PRO A 40 -13.47 -3.46 3.39
C PRO A 40 -13.49 -3.24 4.91
N GLY A 41 -14.08 -4.16 5.68
CA GLY A 41 -14.09 -4.12 7.15
C GLY A 41 -12.68 -4.33 7.72
N ASP A 42 -11.97 -5.35 7.23
CA ASP A 42 -10.55 -5.58 7.55
C ASP A 42 -9.69 -4.33 7.27
N ALA A 43 -9.99 -3.58 6.21
CA ALA A 43 -9.30 -2.34 5.87
C ALA A 43 -9.56 -1.23 6.89
N GLU A 44 -10.81 -1.07 7.32
CA GLU A 44 -11.19 -0.08 8.32
C GLU A 44 -10.58 -0.41 9.68
N ASP A 45 -10.62 -1.67 10.10
CA ASP A 45 -10.01 -2.14 11.35
C ASP A 45 -8.49 -1.97 11.35
N LEU A 46 -7.85 -2.27 10.21
CA LEU A 46 -6.43 -2.05 10.02
C LEU A 46 -6.07 -0.58 10.18
N LEU A 47 -6.86 0.31 9.57
CA LEU A 47 -6.68 1.75 9.68
C LEU A 47 -6.88 2.25 11.10
N GLN A 48 -7.97 1.84 11.75
CA GLN A 48 -8.26 2.23 13.12
C GLN A 48 -7.16 1.78 14.07
N THR A 49 -6.67 0.55 13.93
CA THR A 49 -5.56 0.01 14.74
C THR A 49 -4.27 0.81 14.53
N ALA A 50 -3.92 1.14 13.29
CA ALA A 50 -2.73 1.94 12.98
C ALA A 50 -2.83 3.37 13.52
N LEU A 51 -4.01 3.98 13.41
CA LEU A 51 -4.29 5.31 13.96
C LEU A 51 -4.23 5.31 15.49
N ALA A 52 -4.81 4.31 16.16
CA ALA A 52 -4.76 4.18 17.62
C ALA A 52 -3.31 4.05 18.12
N ARG A 53 -2.47 3.24 17.45
CA ARG A 53 -1.05 3.13 17.76
C ARG A 53 -0.29 4.44 17.54
N THR A 54 -0.62 5.16 16.47
CA THR A 54 -0.01 6.46 16.18
C THR A 54 -0.40 7.51 17.20
N TYR A 55 -1.66 7.51 17.64
CA TYR A 55 -2.16 8.43 18.66
C TYR A 55 -1.36 8.35 19.96
N LEU A 56 -1.01 7.13 20.40
CA LEU A 56 -0.17 6.92 21.60
C LEU A 56 1.24 7.53 21.50
N HIS A 57 1.68 7.86 20.28
CA HIS A 57 2.98 8.48 20.02
C HIS A 57 2.87 9.90 19.49
N TRP A 58 1.66 10.45 19.34
CA TRP A 58 1.39 11.73 18.71
C TRP A 58 2.23 12.86 19.28
N ASP A 59 2.27 13.00 20.61
CA ASP A 59 3.00 14.07 21.30
C ASP A 59 4.53 13.92 21.22
N ARG A 60 5.02 12.74 20.84
CA ARG A 60 6.46 12.45 20.69
C ARG A 60 6.96 12.62 19.26
N ILE A 61 6.07 12.76 18.29
CA ILE A 61 6.43 12.94 16.88
C ILE A 61 6.75 14.42 16.66
N ALA A 62 8.05 14.75 16.72
CA ALA A 62 8.54 16.12 16.57
C ALA A 62 8.34 16.70 15.16
N ASP A 63 8.25 15.84 14.14
CA ASP A 63 8.03 16.24 12.75
C ASP A 63 6.66 15.74 12.25
N HIS A 64 5.67 16.64 12.28
CA HIS A 64 4.33 16.37 11.75
C HIS A 64 4.32 16.18 10.21
N GLY A 65 5.35 16.62 9.50
CA GLY A 65 5.53 16.34 8.06
C GLY A 65 5.81 14.86 7.77
N ALA A 66 6.33 14.12 8.76
CA ALA A 66 6.62 12.69 8.65
C ALA A 66 5.44 11.78 9.07
N LEU A 67 4.33 12.35 9.57
CA LEU A 67 3.20 11.58 10.10
C LEU A 67 2.61 10.59 9.11
N ASP A 68 2.48 10.98 7.85
CA ASP A 68 1.96 10.10 6.81
C ASP A 68 2.83 8.85 6.64
N GLY A 69 4.15 9.01 6.62
CA GLY A 69 5.08 7.88 6.56
C GLY A 69 4.98 7.00 7.80
N TYR A 70 4.81 7.59 8.99
CA TYR A 70 4.65 6.84 10.23
C TYR A 70 3.36 6.01 10.24
N VAL A 71 2.22 6.59 9.88
CA VAL A 71 0.92 5.91 9.88
C VAL A 71 0.88 4.82 8.82
N ARG A 72 1.41 5.08 7.63
CA ARG A 72 1.49 4.04 6.58
C ARG A 72 2.41 2.89 6.97
N ARG A 73 3.54 3.19 7.62
CA ARG A 73 4.39 2.15 8.23
C ARG A 73 3.62 1.37 9.31
N ALA A 74 2.83 2.05 10.14
CA ALA A 74 2.00 1.40 11.15
C ALA A 74 0.92 0.50 10.53
N LEU A 75 0.29 0.90 9.42
CA LEU A 75 -0.64 0.06 8.63
C LEU A 75 0.05 -1.24 8.20
N VAL A 76 1.21 -1.15 7.55
CA VAL A 76 1.88 -2.35 7.04
C VAL A 76 2.41 -3.24 8.16
N ASN A 77 2.96 -2.66 9.22
CA ASN A 77 3.41 -3.42 10.39
C ASN A 77 2.24 -4.17 11.04
N THR A 78 1.09 -3.51 11.17
CA THR A 78 -0.11 -4.10 11.74
C THR A 78 -0.59 -5.26 10.86
N ARG A 79 -0.71 -5.07 9.53
CA ARG A 79 -1.12 -6.16 8.62
C ARG A 79 -0.13 -7.33 8.64
N THR A 80 1.17 -7.04 8.59
CA THR A 80 2.22 -8.08 8.61
C THR A 80 2.18 -8.87 9.91
N SER A 81 2.01 -8.20 11.05
CA SER A 81 1.85 -8.85 12.36
C SER A 81 0.59 -9.73 12.40
N GLN A 82 -0.53 -9.26 11.85
CA GLN A 82 -1.78 -10.03 11.80
C GLN A 82 -1.62 -11.29 10.96
N TRP A 83 -1.02 -11.21 9.76
CA TRP A 83 -0.72 -12.42 8.99
C TRP A 83 0.17 -13.35 9.79
N ARG A 84 1.25 -12.84 10.40
CA ARG A 84 2.25 -13.71 11.06
C ARG A 84 1.62 -14.52 12.17
N ARG A 85 0.72 -13.90 12.95
CA ARG A 85 -0.05 -14.59 13.99
C ARG A 85 -0.96 -15.67 13.38
N ARG A 86 -1.75 -15.33 12.36
CA ARG A 86 -2.61 -16.31 11.67
C ARG A 86 -1.82 -17.50 11.08
N ARG A 87 -0.59 -17.29 10.60
CA ARG A 87 0.31 -18.36 10.12
C ARG A 87 0.98 -19.18 11.22
N VAL A 88 1.02 -18.71 12.46
CA VAL A 88 1.51 -19.51 13.59
C VAL A 88 0.42 -20.51 14.03
N ASP A 89 -0.85 -20.22 13.74
CA ASP A 89 -1.99 -21.11 14.01
C ASP A 89 -2.32 -22.08 12.84
N GLU A 90 -1.81 -21.84 11.63
CA GLU A 90 -2.06 -22.69 10.44
C GLU A 90 -0.76 -23.05 9.68
N PHE A 91 -0.51 -24.35 9.55
CA PHE A 91 0.53 -24.89 8.64
C PHE A 91 0.09 -24.68 7.17
N PRO A 92 0.96 -24.18 6.27
CA PRO A 92 0.60 -23.99 4.87
C PRO A 92 0.32 -25.33 4.16
N SER A 93 -0.92 -25.53 3.71
CA SER A 93 -1.26 -26.45 2.63
C SER A 93 -1.02 -25.76 1.28
N ASP A 94 -0.57 -26.52 0.28
CA ASP A 94 -0.20 -26.09 -1.08
C ASP A 94 -1.41 -25.80 -2.00
N THR A 95 -2.53 -25.34 -1.44
CA THR A 95 -3.79 -25.21 -2.19
C THR A 95 -4.05 -23.74 -2.54
N LEU A 96 -3.91 -23.41 -3.83
CA LEU A 96 -4.31 -22.13 -4.39
C LEU A 96 -5.85 -21.99 -4.33
N PRO A 97 -6.41 -20.88 -3.82
CA PRO A 97 -7.78 -20.50 -4.12
C PRO A 97 -7.87 -20.00 -5.57
N GLU A 98 -8.84 -20.52 -6.32
CA GLU A 98 -9.17 -20.08 -7.68
C GLU A 98 -9.62 -18.60 -7.71
N PRO A 99 -9.22 -17.83 -8.74
CA PRO A 99 -9.74 -16.47 -8.94
C PRO A 99 -11.22 -16.49 -9.32
N ARG A 100 -12.03 -15.65 -8.68
CA ARG A 100 -13.41 -15.37 -9.09
C ARG A 100 -13.39 -14.32 -10.21
N ASP A 101 -13.94 -14.68 -11.35
CA ASP A 101 -14.07 -13.83 -12.53
C ASP A 101 -15.09 -12.70 -12.30
N ALA A 102 -14.76 -11.49 -12.76
CA ALA A 102 -15.71 -10.41 -12.97
C ALA A 102 -15.32 -9.60 -14.21
N THR A 103 -16.20 -9.63 -15.20
CA THR A 103 -16.12 -9.01 -16.53
C THR A 103 -16.47 -7.51 -16.53
N ALA A 104 -15.79 -6.67 -17.35
CA ALA A 104 -16.40 -5.59 -18.16
C ALA A 104 -15.36 -4.73 -18.96
N GLY A 105 -15.38 -4.85 -20.30
CA GLY A 105 -15.83 -3.80 -21.25
C GLY A 105 -15.04 -2.51 -21.57
N ALA A 106 -14.38 -2.54 -22.74
CA ALA A 106 -14.24 -1.50 -23.80
C ALA A 106 -13.28 -0.28 -23.63
N ALA A 107 -12.50 -0.04 -24.71
CA ALA A 107 -11.44 0.95 -24.86
C ALA A 107 -11.83 2.11 -25.82
N GLY A 108 -11.36 3.35 -25.56
CA GLY A 108 -11.43 4.49 -26.47
C GLY A 108 -11.04 5.85 -25.84
N PRO A 109 -10.49 6.78 -26.65
CA PRO A 109 -9.26 7.54 -26.41
C PRO A 109 -9.15 8.32 -25.07
N ALA A 110 -7.93 8.33 -24.50
CA ALA A 110 -7.53 8.72 -23.14
C ALA A 110 -8.10 10.01 -22.53
N ASP A 111 -9.35 9.90 -22.10
CA ASP A 111 -10.03 10.78 -21.16
C ASP A 111 -9.44 10.61 -19.73
N PRO A 112 -9.51 11.59 -18.80
CA PRO A 112 -9.12 11.41 -17.39
C PRO A 112 -9.80 10.20 -16.72
N ALA A 113 -10.96 9.78 -17.23
CA ALA A 113 -11.65 8.55 -16.86
C ALA A 113 -10.87 7.28 -17.23
N GLU A 114 -10.20 7.22 -18.38
CA GLU A 114 -9.36 6.08 -18.77
C GLU A 114 -8.14 5.95 -17.85
N ARG A 115 -7.50 7.06 -17.48
CA ARG A 115 -6.39 7.05 -16.50
C ARG A 115 -6.83 6.52 -15.14
N GLN A 116 -8.06 6.82 -14.74
CA GLN A 116 -8.65 6.29 -13.51
C GLN A 116 -8.97 4.80 -13.66
N ALA A 117 -9.56 4.37 -14.78
CA ALA A 117 -9.86 2.97 -15.07
C ALA A 117 -8.60 2.09 -15.13
N THR A 118 -7.52 2.55 -15.77
CA THR A 118 -6.23 1.83 -15.79
C THR A 118 -5.62 1.71 -14.40
N ARG A 119 -5.72 2.76 -13.57
CA ARG A 119 -5.27 2.70 -12.17
C ARG A 119 -6.10 1.71 -11.36
N ASP A 120 -7.41 1.68 -11.56
CA ASP A 120 -8.31 0.77 -10.85
C ASP A 120 -8.11 -0.69 -11.30
N ALA A 121 -7.83 -0.93 -12.58
CA ALA A 121 -7.44 -2.26 -13.10
C ALA A 121 -6.09 -2.73 -12.51
N LEU A 122 -5.07 -1.85 -12.48
CA LEU A 122 -3.79 -2.14 -11.83
C LEU A 122 -3.97 -2.48 -10.37
N TRP A 123 -4.87 -1.78 -9.70
CA TRP A 123 -5.18 -2.01 -8.30
C TRP A 123 -5.91 -3.31 -8.03
N ARG A 124 -6.87 -3.69 -8.86
CA ARG A 124 -7.48 -5.02 -8.78
C ARG A 124 -6.45 -6.13 -9.02
N ALA A 125 -5.54 -5.95 -9.98
CA ALA A 125 -4.45 -6.90 -10.24
C ALA A 125 -3.49 -7.03 -9.03
N VAL A 126 -3.13 -5.92 -8.37
CA VAL A 126 -2.29 -5.95 -7.15
C VAL A 126 -3.00 -6.64 -5.99
N LEU A 127 -4.31 -6.44 -5.82
CA LEU A 127 -5.10 -7.11 -4.78
C LEU A 127 -5.11 -8.63 -4.95
N ARG A 128 -5.13 -9.10 -6.21
CA ARG A 128 -5.06 -10.54 -6.56
C ARG A 128 -3.69 -11.19 -6.32
N LEU A 129 -2.65 -10.42 -5.99
CA LEU A 129 -1.36 -11.00 -5.60
C LEU A 129 -1.46 -11.71 -4.24
N PRO A 130 -0.68 -12.79 -4.02
CA PRO A 130 -0.50 -13.36 -2.69
C PRO A 130 -0.07 -12.30 -1.67
N ASP A 131 -0.57 -12.37 -0.45
CA ASP A 131 -0.37 -11.37 0.61
C ASP A 131 1.07 -10.84 0.74
N ARG A 132 2.06 -11.73 0.70
CA ARG A 132 3.48 -11.36 0.79
C ARG A 132 3.96 -10.57 -0.43
N GLN A 133 3.54 -10.97 -1.63
CA GLN A 133 3.88 -10.27 -2.87
C GLN A 133 3.21 -8.90 -2.89
N ARG A 134 1.92 -8.83 -2.51
CA ARG A 134 1.16 -7.58 -2.40
C ARG A 134 1.81 -6.60 -1.43
N ALA A 135 2.13 -7.05 -0.21
CA ALA A 135 2.78 -6.22 0.81
C ALA A 135 4.14 -5.68 0.32
N ILE A 136 4.95 -6.52 -0.33
CA ILE A 136 6.25 -6.12 -0.89
C ILE A 136 6.08 -5.07 -2.01
N VAL A 137 5.11 -5.25 -2.91
CA VAL A 137 4.82 -4.28 -3.99
C VAL A 137 4.37 -2.94 -3.41
N VAL A 138 3.46 -2.94 -2.44
CA VAL A 138 2.98 -1.71 -1.77
C VAL A 138 4.14 -1.00 -1.07
N LEU A 139 4.95 -1.72 -0.29
CA LEU A 139 6.09 -1.12 0.41
C LEU A 139 7.14 -0.52 -0.54
N ARG A 140 7.38 -1.15 -1.70
CA ARG A 140 8.42 -0.72 -2.65
C ARG A 140 7.98 0.42 -3.55
N TYR A 141 6.71 0.42 -3.98
CA TYR A 141 6.24 1.33 -5.02
C TYR A 141 5.23 2.38 -4.54
N TYR A 142 4.55 2.16 -3.41
CA TYR A 142 3.63 3.14 -2.82
C TYR A 142 4.24 3.90 -1.65
N GLU A 143 5.11 3.24 -0.89
CA GLU A 143 5.80 3.82 0.25
C GLU A 143 7.27 4.16 -0.01
N ASP A 144 7.75 3.92 -1.25
CA ASP A 144 9.13 4.17 -1.70
C ASP A 144 10.24 3.61 -0.77
N LEU A 145 9.94 2.58 0.03
CA LEU A 145 10.93 1.97 0.92
C LEU A 145 11.97 1.21 0.10
N SER A 146 13.24 1.26 0.47
CA SER A 146 14.26 0.41 -0.17
C SER A 146 13.99 -1.09 0.05
N GLU A 147 14.62 -1.93 -0.77
CA GLU A 147 14.53 -3.39 -0.61
C GLU A 147 15.05 -3.85 0.75
N ALA A 148 16.10 -3.20 1.26
CA ALA A 148 16.67 -3.48 2.57
C ALA A 148 15.69 -3.16 3.71
N ARG A 149 15.03 -1.98 3.67
CA ARG A 149 14.03 -1.61 4.67
C ARG A 149 12.75 -2.44 4.57
N THR A 150 12.37 -2.83 3.36
CA THR A 150 11.27 -3.78 3.13
C THR A 150 11.59 -5.14 3.76
N ALA A 151 12.81 -5.64 3.56
CA ALA A 151 13.27 -6.92 4.09
C ALA A 151 13.26 -6.95 5.62
N GLU A 152 13.82 -5.92 6.25
CA GLU A 152 13.82 -5.71 7.70
C GLU A 152 12.40 -5.67 8.27
N LEU A 153 11.51 -4.88 7.67
CA LEU A 153 10.14 -4.71 8.13
C LEU A 153 9.35 -6.03 8.09
N LEU A 154 9.55 -6.82 7.04
CA LEU A 154 8.86 -8.09 6.86
C LEU A 154 9.53 -9.25 7.62
N GLY A 155 10.77 -9.08 8.11
CA GLY A 155 11.55 -10.13 8.74
C GLY A 155 12.03 -11.19 7.74
N VAL A 156 12.51 -10.76 6.57
CA VAL A 156 12.87 -11.63 5.43
C VAL A 156 14.22 -11.20 4.84
N SER A 157 14.85 -12.02 3.99
CA SER A 157 16.08 -11.59 3.32
C SER A 157 15.81 -10.61 2.16
N VAL A 158 16.78 -9.74 1.85
CA VAL A 158 16.71 -8.85 0.66
C VAL A 158 16.54 -9.65 -0.63
N GLY A 159 17.19 -10.81 -0.75
CA GLY A 159 16.98 -11.73 -1.87
C GLY A 159 15.53 -12.25 -1.96
N THR A 160 14.86 -12.43 -0.82
CA THR A 160 13.43 -12.78 -0.81
C THR A 160 12.57 -11.63 -1.31
N VAL A 161 12.90 -10.38 -0.95
CA VAL A 161 12.22 -9.20 -1.50
C VAL A 161 12.36 -9.14 -3.02
N LYS A 162 13.59 -9.25 -3.53
CA LYS A 162 13.88 -9.23 -4.98
C LYS A 162 13.15 -10.33 -5.74
N SER A 163 13.22 -11.57 -5.25
CA SER A 163 12.57 -12.71 -5.92
C SER A 163 11.05 -12.67 -5.83
N ALA A 164 10.48 -12.12 -4.74
CA ALA A 164 9.04 -11.90 -4.63
C ALA A 164 8.56 -10.77 -5.55
N LEU A 165 9.31 -9.66 -5.63
CA LEU A 165 9.03 -8.57 -6.59
C LEU A 165 9.05 -9.08 -8.02
N SER A 166 10.10 -9.80 -8.42
CA SER A 166 10.19 -10.36 -9.77
C SER A 166 8.97 -11.21 -10.11
N ARG A 167 8.59 -12.14 -9.22
CA ARG A 167 7.39 -12.97 -9.39
C ARG A 167 6.09 -12.17 -9.42
N ALA A 168 5.96 -11.15 -8.57
CA ALA A 168 4.79 -10.28 -8.54
C ALA A 168 4.65 -9.51 -9.86
N LEU A 169 5.74 -8.91 -10.35
CA LEU A 169 5.75 -8.19 -11.62
C LEU A 169 5.45 -9.10 -12.81
N VAL A 170 5.94 -10.35 -12.81
CA VAL A 170 5.57 -11.35 -13.84
C VAL A 170 4.07 -11.64 -13.81
N LYS A 171 3.46 -11.76 -12.63
CA LYS A 171 2.00 -11.96 -12.51
C LYS A 171 1.22 -10.75 -13.00
N LEU A 172 1.60 -9.55 -12.58
CA LEU A 172 0.96 -8.30 -13.01
C LEU A 172 1.06 -8.11 -14.54
N ARG A 173 2.20 -8.45 -15.16
CA ARG A 173 2.36 -8.40 -16.62
C ARG A 173 1.53 -9.44 -17.38
N LYS A 174 1.10 -10.51 -16.72
CA LYS A 174 0.22 -11.53 -17.31
C LYS A 174 -1.25 -11.30 -16.97
N ASP A 175 -1.54 -10.22 -16.27
CA ASP A 175 -2.89 -9.95 -15.79
C ASP A 175 -3.78 -9.50 -16.96
N PRO A 176 -4.88 -10.22 -17.25
CA PRO A 176 -5.74 -9.91 -18.38
C PRO A 176 -6.46 -8.56 -18.25
N GLU A 177 -6.60 -8.03 -17.02
CA GLU A 177 -7.18 -6.69 -16.82
C GLU A 177 -6.20 -5.56 -17.11
N LEU A 178 -4.88 -5.85 -17.07
CA LEU A 178 -3.82 -4.88 -17.37
C LEU A 178 -3.41 -4.89 -18.84
N HIS A 179 -3.74 -5.97 -19.54
CA HIS A 179 -3.58 -6.13 -20.97
C HIS A 179 -4.95 -6.49 -21.58
N PRO A 180 -5.87 -5.52 -21.76
CA PRO A 180 -7.09 -5.76 -22.50
C PRO A 180 -6.72 -5.98 -23.98
N ALA A 181 -6.65 -7.26 -24.36
CA ALA A 181 -6.38 -7.84 -25.67
C ALA A 181 -4.92 -7.81 -26.17
N GLY A 182 -4.46 -9.01 -26.54
CA GLY A 182 -4.12 -9.23 -27.95
C GLY A 182 -5.39 -9.69 -28.66
#